data_AF-A0A7Z9JHX2-F1
#
_entry.id   AF-A0A7Z9JHX2-F1
#
_cell.length_a   1.000
_cell.length_b   1.000
_cell.length_c   1.000
_cell.angle_alpha   90.00
_cell.angle_beta   90.00
_cell.angle_gamma   90.00
#
_symmetry.space_group_name_H-M   'P 1'
#
loop_
_entity.id
_entity.type
_entity.pdbx_description
1 polymer ?
#
loop_
_entity_poly.entity_id
_entity_poly.type
_entity_poly.pdbx_seq_one_letter_code
_entity_poly.pdbx_strand_id
1 'polypeptide(L)'
;MKLIMQNIILASLTTSAMSDYVGLSLDFQQVDENLFTMRVYADFTASTDQLNAVFGDSLSSLYIRSTNGFYQNPFGGPTSADINPALFPVFPSLAYDSWVTIGSEDQISNAMLDIGIDWTGFESGGDIETDNGTWFATPDDMQV
;
A
#
# COMPACT_ATOMS: atom_id res chain seq x y z
N MET A 1 34.40 -44.05 -38.84
CA MET A 1 32.94 -44.07 -38.64
C MET A 1 32.51 -42.65 -38.27
N LYS A 2 31.53 -42.10 -38.99
CA LYS A 2 31.10 -40.69 -38.93
C LYS A 2 29.85 -40.59 -38.02
N LEU A 3 29.59 -39.37 -37.52
CA LEU A 3 28.42 -38.83 -36.80
C LEU A 3 28.50 -38.83 -35.26
N ILE A 4 28.08 -37.80 -34.51
CA ILE A 4 27.52 -36.44 -34.77
C ILE A 4 27.60 -35.67 -33.44
N MET A 5 27.92 -34.37 -33.46
CA MET A 5 27.63 -33.45 -32.34
C MET A 5 26.12 -33.20 -32.30
N GLN A 6 25.47 -33.52 -31.17
CA GLN A 6 24.10 -33.10 -30.91
C GLN A 6 24.11 -31.75 -30.21
N ASN A 7 23.67 -30.72 -30.93
CA ASN A 7 23.27 -29.44 -30.35
C ASN A 7 22.13 -29.73 -29.37
N ILE A 8 22.34 -29.44 -28.08
CA ILE A 8 21.24 -29.30 -27.13
C ILE A 8 20.72 -27.87 -27.27
N ILE A 9 19.54 -27.72 -27.88
CA ILE A 9 18.74 -26.50 -27.72
C ILE A 9 17.97 -26.68 -26.42
N LEU A 10 18.37 -25.96 -25.38
CA LEU A 10 17.56 -25.81 -24.17
C LEU A 10 16.55 -24.68 -24.44
N ALA A 11 15.35 -25.04 -24.90
CA ALA A 11 14.23 -24.12 -24.91
C ALA A 11 13.58 -24.18 -23.53
N SER A 12 13.93 -23.23 -22.64
CA SER A 12 13.06 -22.94 -21.51
C SER A 12 11.97 -21.99 -22.00
N LEU A 13 10.76 -22.51 -22.18
CA LEU A 13 9.57 -21.66 -22.06
C LEU A 13 9.40 -21.41 -20.57
N THR A 14 9.98 -20.33 -20.06
CA THR A 14 9.40 -19.73 -18.86
C THR A 14 8.07 -19.15 -19.32
N THR A 15 6.97 -19.83 -19.01
CA THR A 15 5.71 -19.11 -18.90
C THR A 15 6.01 -18.00 -17.89
N SER A 16 5.81 -16.74 -18.26
CA SER A 16 5.72 -15.68 -17.25
C SER A 16 4.74 -16.21 -16.21
N ALA A 17 5.21 -16.49 -15.00
CA ALA A 17 4.29 -16.62 -13.89
C ALA A 17 3.47 -15.33 -13.95
N MET A 18 2.17 -15.44 -14.19
CA MET A 18 1.32 -14.33 -13.82
C MET A 18 1.48 -14.27 -12.32
N SER A 19 2.27 -13.28 -11.89
CA SER A 19 2.26 -12.74 -10.56
C SER A 19 0.82 -12.71 -10.08
N ASP A 20 0.56 -13.26 -8.90
CA ASP A 20 -0.75 -13.21 -8.30
C ASP A 20 -0.67 -12.56 -6.92
N TYR A 21 -1.73 -11.84 -6.60
CA TYR A 21 -1.97 -11.35 -5.26
C TYR A 21 -2.13 -12.55 -4.33
N VAL A 22 -1.33 -12.61 -3.27
CA VAL A 22 -1.29 -13.76 -2.34
C VAL A 22 -2.31 -13.59 -1.22
N GLY A 23 -2.53 -12.37 -0.76
CA GLY A 23 -3.41 -12.07 0.36
C GLY A 23 -2.98 -10.83 1.13
N LEU A 24 -3.48 -10.70 2.35
CA LEU A 24 -3.06 -9.66 3.29
C LEU A 24 -2.24 -10.26 4.42
N SER A 25 -1.16 -9.59 4.78
CA SER A 25 -0.43 -9.82 6.03
C SER A 25 -0.55 -8.62 6.96
N LEU A 26 -0.26 -8.84 8.24
CA LEU A 26 -0.36 -7.83 9.28
C LEU A 26 0.88 -7.85 10.17
N ASP A 27 1.45 -6.67 10.38
CA ASP A 27 2.41 -6.42 11.45
C ASP A 27 1.72 -5.65 12.58
N PHE A 28 1.85 -6.15 13.80
CA PHE A 28 1.25 -5.56 14.99
C PHE A 28 2.36 -5.16 15.96
N GLN A 29 2.38 -3.89 16.33
CA GLN A 29 3.33 -3.36 17.28
C GLN A 29 2.59 -2.72 18.46
N GLN A 30 2.76 -3.31 19.65
CA GLN A 30 2.33 -2.66 20.89
C GLN A 30 3.29 -1.51 21.21
N VAL A 31 2.75 -0.31 21.45
CA VAL A 31 3.53 0.88 21.83
C VAL A 31 3.50 1.09 23.34
N ASP A 32 2.31 1.03 23.95
CA ASP A 32 2.11 1.07 25.40
C ASP A 32 0.90 0.19 25.80
N GLU A 33 0.39 0.25 27.03
CA GLU A 33 -0.74 -0.60 27.47
C GLU A 33 -2.04 -0.38 26.67
N ASN A 34 -2.25 0.79 26.09
CA ASN A 34 -3.49 1.18 25.39
C ASN A 34 -3.26 1.66 23.94
N LEU A 35 -2.01 1.74 23.49
CA LEU A 35 -1.62 2.18 22.16
C LEU A 35 -0.90 1.06 21.42
N PHE A 36 -1.37 0.80 20.20
CA PHE A 36 -0.73 -0.11 19.27
C PHE A 36 -0.78 0.48 17.85
N THR A 37 0.11 -0.01 16.99
CA THR A 37 0.13 0.29 15.56
C THR A 37 -0.07 -1.00 14.79
N MET A 38 -0.88 -0.95 13.73
CA MET A 38 -1.11 -2.05 12.81
C MET A 38 -0.69 -1.62 11.41
N ARG A 39 0.15 -2.42 10.76
CA ARG A 39 0.52 -2.25 9.35
C ARG A 39 -0.06 -3.43 8.57
N VAL A 40 -0.93 -3.13 7.61
CA VAL A 40 -1.56 -4.13 6.74
C VAL A 40 -0.87 -4.07 5.39
N TYR A 41 -0.40 -5.22 4.90
CA TYR A 41 0.31 -5.33 3.64
C TYR A 41 -0.47 -6.17 2.64
N ALA A 42 -0.43 -5.80 1.37
CA ALA A 42 -0.80 -6.68 0.28
C ALA A 42 0.42 -7.48 -0.16
N ASP A 43 0.33 -8.80 -0.08
CA ASP A 43 1.46 -9.70 -0.40
C ASP A 43 1.39 -10.16 -1.85
N PHE A 44 2.55 -10.19 -2.51
CA PHE A 44 2.70 -10.64 -3.90
C PHE A 44 3.75 -11.75 -3.99
N THR A 45 3.63 -12.59 -5.02
CA THR A 45 4.50 -13.76 -5.18
C THR A 45 5.93 -13.42 -5.61
N ALA A 46 6.14 -12.34 -6.35
CA ALA A 46 7.45 -11.94 -6.85
C ALA A 46 7.79 -10.51 -6.43
N SER A 47 9.08 -10.25 -6.21
CA SER A 47 9.57 -8.92 -5.81
C SER A 47 9.52 -7.88 -6.93
N THR A 48 9.13 -8.29 -8.14
CA THR A 48 8.90 -7.40 -9.29
C THR A 48 7.45 -6.96 -9.41
N ASP A 49 6.59 -7.45 -8.52
CA ASP A 49 5.16 -7.21 -8.57
C ASP A 49 4.85 -5.90 -7.86
N GLN A 50 3.90 -5.16 -8.41
CA GLN A 50 3.59 -3.81 -7.98
C GLN A 50 2.10 -3.67 -7.70
N LEU A 51 1.77 -3.09 -6.55
CA LEU A 51 0.43 -2.59 -6.28
C LEU A 51 0.32 -1.20 -6.90
N ASN A 52 -0.54 -1.03 -7.91
CA ASN A 52 -0.70 0.27 -8.56
C ASN A 52 -1.87 1.08 -8.03
N ALA A 53 -2.94 0.43 -7.57
CA ALA A 53 -4.12 1.12 -7.09
C ALA A 53 -4.90 0.27 -6.08
N VAL A 54 -5.55 0.95 -5.13
CA VAL A 54 -6.59 0.38 -4.27
C VAL A 54 -7.83 1.23 -4.44
N PHE A 55 -8.94 0.59 -4.82
CA PHE A 55 -10.14 1.30 -5.21
C PHE A 55 -11.40 0.53 -4.85
N GLY A 56 -12.51 1.28 -4.76
CA GLY A 56 -13.85 0.72 -4.76
C GLY A 56 -14.63 1.25 -5.97
N ASP A 57 -15.51 0.41 -6.51
CA ASP A 57 -16.44 0.77 -7.58
C ASP A 57 -17.88 0.32 -7.25
N SER A 58 -18.83 0.67 -8.13
CA SER A 58 -20.26 0.34 -7.96
C SER A 58 -20.58 -1.16 -7.96
N LEU A 59 -19.67 -2.01 -8.45
CA LEU A 59 -19.79 -3.47 -8.46
C LEU A 59 -19.12 -4.09 -7.24
N SER A 60 -18.05 -3.47 -6.74
CA SER A 60 -17.29 -3.90 -5.58
C SER A 60 -16.78 -2.70 -4.78
N SER A 61 -17.53 -2.33 -3.75
CA SER A 61 -17.10 -1.28 -2.82
C SER A 61 -15.89 -1.74 -1.99
N LEU A 62 -15.03 -0.78 -1.66
CA LEU A 62 -13.90 -0.94 -0.76
C LEU A 62 -14.34 -0.61 0.67
N TYR A 63 -13.95 -1.45 1.62
CA TYR A 63 -14.18 -1.25 3.05
C TYR A 63 -12.90 -1.54 3.84
N ILE A 64 -12.43 -0.56 4.60
CA ILE A 64 -11.40 -0.72 5.63
C ILE A 64 -11.98 -0.18 6.93
N ARG A 65 -12.25 -1.09 7.87
CA ARG A 65 -13.01 -0.78 9.08
C ARG A 65 -12.25 -1.11 10.35
N SER A 66 -12.43 -0.29 11.37
CA SER A 66 -11.87 -0.50 12.72
C SER A 66 -12.97 -0.46 13.77
N THR A 67 -12.95 -1.40 14.72
CA THR A 67 -13.89 -1.35 15.86
C THR A 67 -13.55 -0.24 16.86
N ASN A 68 -12.31 0.23 16.87
CA ASN A 68 -11.82 1.27 17.78
C ASN A 68 -11.56 2.61 17.07
N GLY A 69 -11.89 2.71 15.78
CA GLY A 69 -11.56 3.85 14.94
C GLY A 69 -10.08 3.91 14.54
N PHE A 70 -9.72 5.01 13.90
CA PHE A 70 -8.36 5.35 13.47
C PHE A 70 -7.90 6.61 14.19
N TYR A 71 -6.62 6.67 14.52
CA TYR A 71 -6.04 7.88 15.10
C TYR A 71 -5.65 8.83 13.97
N GLN A 72 -6.06 10.09 14.08
CA GLN A 72 -5.75 11.14 13.09
C GLN A 72 -5.03 12.32 13.75
N ASN A 73 -3.98 12.81 13.10
CA ASN A 73 -3.14 13.89 13.56
C ASN A 73 -3.40 15.18 12.75
N PRO A 74 -3.57 16.34 13.41
CA PRO A 74 -3.76 17.62 12.71
C PRO A 74 -2.63 18.06 11.75
N PHE A 75 -1.46 17.43 11.83
CA PHE A 75 -0.30 17.69 10.97
C PHE A 75 -0.04 16.57 9.94
N GLY A 76 -0.91 15.57 9.89
CA GLY A 76 -0.88 14.48 8.91
C GLY A 76 -1.98 14.62 7.88
N GLY A 77 -2.44 13.48 7.39
CA GLY A 77 -3.50 13.41 6.40
C GLY A 77 -3.77 11.98 5.95
N PRO A 78 -4.73 11.80 5.03
CA PRO A 78 -5.23 10.47 4.70
C PRO A 78 -4.20 9.60 3.99
N THR A 79 -3.15 10.21 3.42
CA THR A 79 -2.15 9.52 2.61
C THR A 79 -0.74 9.72 3.11
N SER A 80 0.16 8.79 2.77
CA SER A 80 1.60 8.97 3.07
C SER A 80 2.19 10.23 2.43
N ALA A 81 1.59 10.75 1.35
CA ALA A 81 2.02 11.98 0.72
C ALA A 81 1.80 13.23 1.60
N ASP A 82 0.93 13.14 2.62
CA ASP A 82 0.68 14.21 3.59
C ASP A 82 1.63 14.15 4.80
N ILE A 83 2.35 13.04 4.97
CA ILE A 83 3.22 12.82 6.12
C ILE A 83 4.56 13.51 5.91
N ASN A 84 4.80 14.59 6.65
CA ASN A 84 6.07 15.32 6.63
C ASN A 84 7.03 14.85 7.74
N PRO A 85 8.11 14.11 7.41
CA PRO A 85 9.00 13.55 8.43
C PRO A 85 9.82 14.63 9.16
N ALA A 86 9.95 15.84 8.59
CA ALA A 86 10.60 16.96 9.27
C ALA A 86 9.80 17.49 10.47
N LEU A 87 8.52 17.11 10.60
CA LEU A 87 7.67 17.49 11.72
C LEU A 87 7.79 16.55 12.93
N PHE A 88 8.29 15.32 12.77
CA PHE A 88 8.40 14.35 13.87
C PHE A 88 9.16 14.86 15.12
N PRO A 89 10.27 15.61 15.01
CA PRO A 89 10.96 16.12 16.19
C PRO A 89 10.14 17.12 17.02
N VAL A 90 9.18 17.79 16.39
CA VAL A 90 8.33 18.82 17.02
C VAL A 90 6.97 18.24 17.42
N PHE A 91 6.43 17.32 16.62
CA PHE A 91 5.16 16.64 16.83
C PHE A 91 5.36 15.12 16.79
N PRO A 92 5.93 14.49 17.84
CA PRO A 92 6.22 13.05 17.83
C PRO A 92 4.98 12.18 17.60
N SER A 93 3.81 12.65 18.01
CA SER A 93 2.54 11.93 17.80
C SER A 93 2.09 11.87 16.34
N LEU A 94 2.75 12.58 15.41
CA LEU A 94 2.51 12.42 13.98
C LEU A 94 2.94 11.04 13.49
N ALA A 95 3.91 10.41 14.14
CA ALA A 95 4.34 9.05 13.79
C ALA A 95 3.28 7.98 14.05
N TYR A 96 2.19 8.31 14.76
CA TYR A 96 1.07 7.42 15.03
C TYR A 96 -0.18 7.74 14.21
N ASP A 97 -0.10 8.73 13.31
CA ASP A 97 -1.17 9.06 12.37
C ASP A 97 -1.60 7.83 11.56
N SER A 98 -2.84 7.81 11.07
CA SER A 98 -3.34 6.70 10.26
C SER A 98 -3.44 7.17 8.82
N TRP A 99 -2.68 6.56 7.92
CA TRP A 99 -2.66 6.91 6.51
C TRP A 99 -2.63 5.66 5.63
N VAL A 100 -3.05 5.82 4.37
CA VAL A 100 -2.84 4.81 3.32
C VAL A 100 -1.57 5.10 2.53
N THR A 101 -0.96 4.06 1.96
CA THR A 101 0.27 4.17 1.18
C THR A 101 0.32 3.13 0.06
N ILE A 102 1.11 3.45 -0.97
CA ILE A 102 1.71 2.50 -1.90
C ILE A 102 3.22 2.81 -1.95
N GLY A 103 4.04 1.90 -1.43
CA GLY A 103 5.50 1.96 -1.50
C GLY A 103 6.18 2.91 -0.50
N SER A 104 5.83 4.20 -0.53
CA SER A 104 6.46 5.27 0.29
C SER A 104 5.68 5.56 1.58
N GLU A 105 6.36 5.63 2.73
CA GLU A 105 5.72 5.91 4.05
C GLU A 105 5.60 7.42 4.38
N ASP A 106 6.20 8.30 3.58
CA ASP A 106 6.16 9.76 3.82
C ASP A 106 6.16 10.56 2.50
N GLN A 107 6.13 11.89 2.57
CA GLN A 107 6.05 12.77 1.39
C GLN A 107 7.32 12.83 0.54
N ILE A 108 8.45 12.28 1.00
CA ILE A 108 9.74 12.41 0.32
C ILE A 108 9.80 11.43 -0.85
N SER A 109 9.91 11.97 -2.07
CA SER A 109 9.88 11.17 -3.31
C SER A 109 8.61 10.31 -3.41
N ASN A 110 7.49 10.86 -2.96
CA ASN A 110 6.20 10.21 -3.01
C ASN A 110 5.31 10.87 -4.06
N ALA A 111 4.93 10.10 -5.07
CA ALA A 111 4.09 10.52 -6.18
C ALA A 111 2.71 9.84 -6.14
N MET A 112 2.30 9.35 -4.98
CA MET A 112 0.97 8.79 -4.80
C MET A 112 -0.09 9.86 -5.04
N LEU A 113 -1.20 9.44 -5.65
CA LEU A 113 -2.33 10.28 -5.99
C LEU A 113 -3.61 9.59 -5.54
N ASP A 114 -4.68 10.37 -5.42
CA ASP A 114 -6.02 9.87 -5.17
C ASP A 114 -7.03 10.59 -6.07
N ILE A 115 -8.17 9.94 -6.33
CA ILE A 115 -9.27 10.55 -7.07
C ILE A 115 -10.61 9.92 -6.66
N GLY A 116 -11.61 10.77 -6.46
CA GLY A 116 -13.00 10.37 -6.21
C GLY A 116 -13.30 9.85 -4.80
N ILE A 117 -12.28 9.44 -4.04
CA ILE A 117 -12.43 8.99 -2.66
C ILE A 117 -12.75 10.16 -1.71
N ASP A 118 -13.69 9.94 -0.78
CA ASP A 118 -14.04 10.88 0.27
C ASP A 118 -13.36 10.48 1.58
N TRP A 119 -12.40 11.29 2.00
CA TRP A 119 -11.63 11.07 3.23
C TRP A 119 -12.30 11.61 4.49
N THR A 120 -13.44 12.31 4.38
CA THR A 120 -14.06 13.00 5.53
C THR A 120 -14.33 12.05 6.71
N GLY A 121 -14.81 10.83 6.42
CA GLY A 121 -15.03 9.81 7.45
C GLY A 121 -13.72 9.38 8.11
N PHE A 122 -12.73 9.01 7.31
CA PHE A 122 -11.43 8.53 7.78
C PHE A 122 -10.65 9.57 8.58
N GLU A 123 -10.60 10.82 8.10
CA GLU A 123 -9.94 11.95 8.77
C GLU A 123 -10.64 12.37 10.07
N SER A 124 -11.89 11.94 10.27
CA SER A 124 -12.60 12.07 11.55
C SER A 124 -12.36 10.91 12.53
N GLY A 125 -11.47 9.97 12.17
CA GLY A 125 -11.15 8.76 12.91
C GLY A 125 -12.10 7.58 12.62
N GLY A 126 -12.93 7.70 11.58
CA GLY A 126 -13.87 6.68 11.14
C GLY A 126 -13.31 5.75 10.06
N ASP A 127 -14.18 4.93 9.46
CA ASP A 127 -13.80 3.93 8.47
C ASP A 127 -13.52 4.54 7.08
N ILE A 128 -12.79 3.80 6.23
CA ILE A 128 -12.69 4.07 4.79
C ILE A 128 -13.75 3.22 4.08
N GLU A 129 -14.71 3.88 3.45
CA GLU A 129 -15.73 3.22 2.63
C GLU A 129 -15.89 3.98 1.32
N THR A 130 -15.72 3.31 0.18
CA THR A 130 -15.92 3.95 -1.12
C THR A 130 -16.42 2.97 -2.17
N ASP A 131 -17.31 3.43 -3.04
CA ASP A 131 -17.81 2.73 -4.23
C ASP A 131 -17.51 3.50 -5.52
N ASN A 132 -16.67 4.55 -5.43
CA ASN A 132 -16.29 5.38 -6.57
C ASN A 132 -15.02 6.21 -6.28
N GLY A 133 -13.98 5.57 -5.74
CA GLY A 133 -12.78 6.26 -5.32
C GLY A 133 -11.56 5.35 -5.24
N THR A 134 -10.39 5.96 -5.39
CA THR A 134 -9.10 5.24 -5.44
C THR A 134 -7.96 6.08 -4.87
N TRP A 135 -6.94 5.40 -4.36
CA TRP A 135 -5.58 5.92 -4.29
C TRP A 135 -4.66 5.02 -5.11
N PHE A 136 -3.66 5.61 -5.74
CA PHE A 136 -2.83 4.94 -6.73
C PHE A 136 -1.44 5.56 -6.85
N ALA A 137 -0.51 4.75 -7.36
CA ALA A 137 0.81 5.17 -7.79
C ALA A 137 0.98 4.83 -9.28
N THR A 138 1.58 5.73 -10.05
CA THR A 138 1.80 5.47 -11.47
C THR A 138 2.81 4.34 -11.67
N PRO A 139 2.55 3.38 -12.57
CA PRO A 139 3.58 2.43 -13.00
C PRO A 139 4.84 3.19 -13.47
N ASP A 140 6.01 2.63 -13.16
CA ASP A 140 7.35 3.21 -13.41
C ASP A 140 7.83 4.31 -12.44
N ASP A 141 7.06 4.66 -11.40
CA ASP A 141 7.59 5.49 -10.32
C ASP A 141 8.55 4.69 -9.43
N MET A 142 9.64 5.32 -8.99
CA MET A 142 10.66 4.69 -8.13
C MET A 142 10.11 4.22 -6.78
N GLN A 143 8.97 4.76 -6.32
CA GLN A 143 8.35 4.34 -5.06
C GLN A 143 7.70 2.95 -5.13
N VAL A 144 7.37 2.45 -6.34
CA VAL A 144 6.63 1.20 -6.55
C VAL A 144 7.55 0.06 -6.98
#